data_AF-A0A6I9QFG2-F1
#
_entry.id   AF-A0A6I9QFG2-F1
#
_cell.length_a   1.000
_cell.length_b   1.000
_cell.length_c   1.000
_cell.angle_alpha   90.00
_cell.angle_beta   90.00
_cell.angle_gamma   90.00
#
_symmetry.space_group_name_H-M   'P 1'
#
loop_
_entity.id
_entity.type
_entity.pdbx_description
1 polymer ?
#
loop_
_entity_poly.entity_id
_entity_poly.type
_entity_poly.pdbx_seq_one_letter_code
_entity_poly.pdbx_strand_id
1 'polypeptide(L)'
;MEPYDGFTDPIDHLESYKVLMIIQEATDALLYIDFPVTIQKAARAWYSEFQLRSIDSFEQLKHSFVIYFNTNRNVPRTSDSLFSIKQGETETLRDFMAHFNKTTLEVKDLNEDIAISIMKRILMKIEEEEYLRHPSSMKASPRSHDRKKYCRFHYNHGHDTE
;
A
#
# COMPACT_ATOMS: atom_id res chain seq x y z
N MET A 1 11.09 -24.67 6.53
CA MET A 1 10.04 -23.67 6.75
C MET A 1 10.69 -22.30 6.58
N GLU A 2 10.13 -21.44 5.74
CA GLU A 2 10.67 -20.09 5.53
C GLU A 2 10.33 -19.18 6.73
N PRO A 3 11.25 -18.30 7.17
CA PRO A 3 10.95 -17.39 8.28
C PRO A 3 9.87 -16.37 7.93
N TYR A 4 8.88 -16.21 8.82
CA TYR A 4 7.77 -15.27 8.64
C TYR A 4 8.23 -13.82 8.70
N ASP A 5 7.92 -13.04 7.68
CA ASP A 5 8.32 -11.65 7.57
C ASP A 5 7.23 -10.63 7.94
N GLY A 6 6.00 -11.08 8.17
CA GLY A 6 4.85 -10.23 8.51
C GLY A 6 3.83 -10.04 7.39
N PHE A 7 4.04 -10.60 6.18
CA PHE A 7 3.19 -10.30 5.01
C PHE A 7 2.34 -11.48 4.53
N THR A 8 2.66 -12.71 4.93
CA THR A 8 1.86 -13.90 4.63
C THR A 8 0.83 -14.18 5.73
N ASP A 9 0.01 -15.23 5.57
CA ASP A 9 -0.96 -15.58 6.60
C ASP A 9 -0.26 -16.04 7.89
N PRO A 10 -0.49 -15.37 9.04
CA PRO A 10 0.13 -15.76 10.30
C PRO A 10 -0.34 -17.13 10.79
N ILE A 11 -1.54 -17.59 10.39
CA ILE A 11 -2.06 -18.92 10.78
C ILE A 11 -1.29 -20.01 10.05
N ASP A 12 -1.03 -19.86 8.75
CA ASP A 12 -0.25 -20.82 7.96
C ASP A 12 1.18 -20.99 8.53
N HIS A 13 1.79 -19.89 8.98
CA HIS A 13 3.06 -19.92 9.69
C HIS A 13 2.97 -20.72 10.99
N LEU A 14 1.95 -20.47 11.81
CA LEU A 14 1.79 -21.20 13.07
C LEU A 14 1.54 -22.69 12.88
N GLU A 15 0.78 -23.10 11.87
CA GLU A 15 0.56 -24.52 11.56
C GLU A 15 1.85 -25.19 11.06
N SER A 16 2.59 -24.52 10.18
CA SER A 16 3.89 -25.02 9.72
C SER A 16 4.92 -25.10 10.85
N TYR A 17 4.88 -24.16 11.80
CA TYR A 17 5.71 -24.17 13.00
C TYR A 17 5.34 -25.34 13.92
N LYS A 18 4.04 -25.57 14.13
CA LYS A 18 3.54 -26.68 14.95
C LYS A 18 3.97 -28.04 14.40
N VAL A 19 3.91 -28.24 13.07
CA VAL A 19 4.42 -29.45 12.43
C VAL A 19 5.91 -29.64 12.68
N LEU A 20 6.71 -28.57 12.57
CA LEU A 20 8.16 -28.64 12.86
C LEU A 20 8.43 -29.06 14.32
N MET A 21 7.68 -28.51 15.26
CA MET A 21 7.85 -28.81 16.69
C MET A 21 7.46 -30.25 17.04
N ILE A 22 6.43 -30.80 16.40
CA ILE A 22 6.07 -32.22 16.53
C ILE A 22 7.21 -33.12 16.04
N ILE A 23 7.79 -32.80 14.88
CA ILE A 23 8.90 -33.58 14.29
C ILE A 23 10.15 -33.53 15.19
N GLN A 24 10.36 -32.42 15.89
CA GLN A 24 11.50 -32.22 16.80
C GLN A 24 11.26 -32.72 18.22
N GLU A 25 10.09 -33.31 18.51
CA GLU A 25 9.68 -33.73 19.86
C GLU A 25 9.85 -32.60 20.90
N ALA A 26 9.57 -31.35 20.47
CA ALA A 26 9.79 -30.16 21.29
C ALA A 26 8.86 -30.13 22.51
N THR A 27 9.40 -29.74 23.66
CA THR A 27 8.60 -29.43 24.86
C THR A 27 7.95 -28.06 24.75
N ASP A 28 6.92 -27.79 25.56
CA ASP A 28 6.26 -26.48 25.60
C ASP A 28 7.23 -25.31 25.87
N ALA A 29 8.29 -25.57 26.65
CA ALA A 29 9.34 -24.59 26.90
C ALA A 29 10.18 -24.29 25.63
N LEU A 30 10.45 -25.31 24.82
CA LEU A 30 11.18 -25.14 23.55
C LEU A 30 10.34 -24.40 22.51
N LEU A 31 9.01 -24.55 22.51
CA LEU A 31 8.12 -23.76 21.65
C LEU A 31 8.35 -22.26 21.83
N TYR A 32 8.56 -21.82 23.08
CA TYR A 32 8.80 -20.40 23.35
C TYR A 32 10.20 -19.95 22.93
N ILE A 33 11.22 -20.77 23.21
CA ILE A 33 12.63 -20.46 22.96
C ILE A 33 12.93 -20.44 21.46
N ASP A 34 12.33 -21.34 20.69
CA ASP A 34 12.65 -21.53 19.28
C ASP A 34 11.76 -20.70 18.34
N PHE A 35 10.58 -20.24 18.78
CA PHE A 35 9.72 -19.40 17.94
C PHE A 35 10.42 -18.16 17.33
N PRO A 36 11.25 -17.38 18.05
CA PRO A 36 11.94 -16.23 17.50
C PRO A 36 12.86 -16.54 16.31
N VAL A 37 13.36 -17.79 16.18
CA VAL A 37 14.22 -18.16 15.04
C VAL A 37 13.43 -18.34 13.75
N THR A 38 12.10 -18.43 13.85
CA THR A 38 11.19 -18.65 12.72
C THR A 38 10.58 -17.37 12.17
N ILE A 39 10.99 -16.21 12.69
CA ILE A 39 10.45 -14.89 12.32
C ILE A 39 11.58 -13.92 11.92
N GLN A 40 11.27 -12.99 11.04
CA GLN A 40 12.21 -12.00 10.52
C GLN A 40 11.54 -10.63 10.30
N LYS A 41 12.35 -9.61 9.98
CA LYS A 41 11.88 -8.26 9.60
C LYS A 41 10.81 -7.72 10.56
N ALA A 42 9.61 -7.39 10.07
CA ALA A 42 8.54 -6.80 10.86
C ALA A 42 8.08 -7.73 11.99
N ALA A 43 8.06 -9.04 11.77
CA ALA A 43 7.75 -10.02 12.80
C ALA A 43 8.79 -10.06 13.92
N ARG A 44 10.07 -9.94 13.59
CA ARG A 44 11.15 -9.88 14.59
C ARG A 44 11.14 -8.57 15.39
N ALA A 45 10.83 -7.45 14.73
CA ALA A 45 10.65 -6.17 15.40
C ALA A 45 9.48 -6.24 16.39
N TRP A 46 8.32 -6.73 15.94
CA TRP A 46 7.15 -6.97 16.80
C TRP A 46 7.51 -7.84 18.01
N TYR A 47 8.17 -8.98 17.80
CA TYR A 47 8.52 -9.88 18.89
C TYR A 47 9.45 -9.23 19.92
N SER A 48 10.38 -8.38 19.46
CA SER A 48 11.31 -7.66 20.35
C SER A 48 10.60 -6.61 21.20
N GLU A 49 9.57 -5.95 20.65
CA GLU A 49 8.71 -5.02 21.40
C GLU A 49 7.73 -5.77 22.33
N PHE A 50 7.30 -6.97 21.90
CA PHE A 50 6.36 -7.83 22.60
C PHE A 50 6.97 -8.45 23.88
N GLN A 51 8.28 -8.74 23.89
CA GLN A 51 8.98 -9.41 24.99
C GLN A 51 9.09 -8.65 26.33
N LEU A 52 8.55 -7.44 26.47
CA LEU A 52 8.71 -6.65 27.70
C LEU A 52 7.52 -6.68 28.66
N ARG A 53 6.36 -7.23 28.30
CA ARG A 53 5.17 -7.23 29.17
C ARG A 53 4.31 -8.48 28.95
N SER A 54 4.23 -9.35 29.97
CA SER A 54 3.12 -10.27 30.24
C SER A 54 2.80 -11.40 29.24
N ILE A 55 3.72 -12.33 28.98
CA ILE A 55 3.35 -13.62 28.35
C ILE A 55 3.73 -14.75 29.30
N ASP A 56 2.77 -15.60 29.64
CA ASP A 56 2.96 -16.76 30.51
C ASP A 56 2.95 -18.11 29.75
N SER A 57 2.62 -18.09 28.45
CA SER A 57 2.40 -19.31 27.67
C SER A 57 2.56 -19.12 26.16
N PHE A 58 2.87 -20.20 25.46
CA PHE A 58 2.90 -20.22 23.99
C PHE A 58 1.52 -19.92 23.38
N GLU A 59 0.43 -20.27 24.06
CA GLU A 59 -0.92 -19.96 23.60
C GLU A 59 -1.19 -18.45 23.58
N GLN A 60 -0.75 -17.73 24.61
CA GLN A 60 -0.82 -16.26 24.62
C GLN A 60 0.04 -15.65 23.49
N LEU A 61 1.24 -16.19 23.26
CA LEU A 61 2.10 -15.76 22.15
C LEU A 61 1.40 -15.93 20.79
N LYS A 62 0.83 -17.12 20.52
CA LYS A 62 0.05 -17.37 19.30
C LYS A 62 -1.09 -16.39 19.13
N HIS A 63 -1.88 -16.20 20.19
CA HIS A 63 -3.05 -15.33 20.15
C HIS A 63 -2.66 -13.88 19.83
N SER A 64 -1.64 -13.34 20.50
CA SER A 64 -1.13 -11.99 20.23
C SER A 64 -0.49 -11.87 18.86
N PHE A 65 0.23 -12.89 18.39
CA PHE A 65 0.81 -12.92 17.05
C PHE A 65 -0.28 -12.83 15.97
N VAL A 66 -1.32 -13.67 16.08
CA VAL A 66 -2.45 -13.68 15.13
C VAL A 66 -3.19 -12.35 15.16
N ILE A 67 -3.51 -11.81 16.35
CA ILE A 67 -4.18 -10.50 16.45
C ILE A 67 -3.33 -9.41 15.80
N TYR A 68 -2.05 -9.31 16.16
CA TYR A 68 -1.19 -8.25 15.64
C TYR A 68 -1.07 -8.31 14.12
N PHE A 69 -0.77 -9.48 13.56
CA PHE A 69 -0.54 -9.62 12.11
C PHE A 69 -1.82 -9.70 11.28
N ASN A 70 -2.97 -10.04 11.87
CA ASN A 70 -4.26 -9.90 11.17
C ASN A 70 -4.78 -8.46 11.21
N THR A 71 -4.63 -7.73 12.32
CA THR A 71 -5.07 -6.33 12.43
C THR A 71 -4.14 -5.39 11.66
N ASN A 72 -2.83 -5.64 11.71
CA ASN A 72 -1.82 -4.89 10.94
C ASN A 72 -1.48 -5.57 9.61
N ARG A 73 -2.32 -6.51 9.14
CA ARG A 73 -2.15 -7.06 7.80
C ARG A 73 -2.32 -5.88 6.85
N ASN A 74 -1.22 -5.42 6.29
CA ASN A 74 -1.25 -4.68 5.05
C ASN A 74 -1.78 -5.67 4.02
N VAL A 75 -3.10 -5.84 3.97
CA VAL A 75 -3.77 -6.63 2.93
C VAL A 75 -3.20 -6.08 1.64
N PRO A 76 -2.45 -6.89 0.87
CA PRO A 76 -1.88 -6.44 -0.38
C PRO A 76 -3.01 -5.80 -1.16
N ARG A 77 -2.84 -4.53 -1.54
CA ARG A 77 -3.87 -3.83 -2.31
C ARG A 77 -4.12 -4.68 -3.55
N THR A 78 -5.36 -5.07 -3.80
CA THR A 78 -5.69 -5.78 -5.04
C THR A 78 -5.79 -4.79 -6.18
N SER A 79 -5.71 -5.25 -7.42
CA SER A 79 -6.00 -4.43 -8.60
C SER A 79 -7.38 -3.75 -8.50
N ASP A 80 -8.37 -4.41 -7.90
CA ASP A 80 -9.71 -3.85 -7.65
C ASP A 80 -9.69 -2.58 -6.79
N SER A 81 -8.73 -2.49 -5.87
CA SER A 81 -8.59 -1.31 -5.01
C SER A 81 -8.21 -0.05 -5.79
N LEU A 82 -7.50 -0.19 -6.92
CA LEU A 82 -7.11 0.93 -7.78
C LEU A 82 -8.32 1.56 -8.48
N PHE A 83 -9.38 0.80 -8.77
CA PHE A 83 -10.61 1.32 -9.36
C PHE A 83 -11.42 2.20 -8.39
N SER A 84 -11.16 2.07 -7.10
CA SER A 84 -11.85 2.83 -6.04
C SER A 84 -11.16 4.15 -5.71
N ILE A 85 -9.96 4.38 -6.24
CA ILE A 85 -9.20 5.62 -6.03
C ILE A 85 -9.87 6.75 -6.80
N LYS A 86 -10.15 7.85 -6.10
CA LYS A 86 -10.75 9.08 -6.63
C LYS A 86 -9.97 10.27 -6.11
N GLN A 87 -9.94 11.35 -6.88
CA GLN A 87 -9.39 12.61 -6.38
C GLN A 87 -10.29 13.19 -5.30
N GLY A 88 -9.69 13.62 -4.20
CA GLY A 88 -10.42 14.34 -3.14
C GLY A 88 -10.87 15.73 -3.59
N GLU A 89 -11.95 16.26 -3.00
CA GLU A 89 -12.53 17.57 -3.38
C GLU A 89 -11.54 18.75 -3.31
N THR A 90 -10.52 18.64 -2.46
CA THR A 90 -9.46 19.66 -2.27
C THR A 90 -8.09 19.21 -2.76
N GLU A 91 -7.97 18.01 -3.32
CA GLU A 91 -6.70 17.42 -3.74
C GLU A 91 -6.30 17.95 -5.13
N THR A 92 -5.03 18.33 -5.31
CA THR A 92 -4.55 18.74 -6.64
C THR A 92 -4.34 17.53 -7.54
N LEU A 93 -4.28 17.73 -8.87
CA LEU A 93 -3.98 16.65 -9.80
C LEU A 93 -2.61 16.01 -9.54
N ARG A 94 -1.63 16.82 -9.13
CA ARG A 94 -0.29 16.36 -8.79
C ARG A 94 -0.32 15.43 -7.56
N ASP A 95 -1.03 15.85 -6.52
CA ASP A 95 -1.13 15.08 -5.27
C ASP A 95 -1.90 13.77 -5.50
N PHE A 96 -2.98 13.85 -6.28
CA PHE A 96 -3.72 12.68 -6.72
C PHE A 96 -2.85 11.69 -7.50
N MET A 97 -2.06 12.16 -8.48
CA MET A 97 -1.17 11.28 -9.24
C MET A 97 -0.07 10.67 -8.35
N ALA A 98 0.46 11.42 -7.38
CA ALA A 98 1.43 10.89 -6.42
C ALA A 98 0.80 9.80 -5.53
N HIS A 99 -0.42 10.01 -5.04
CA HIS A 99 -1.18 9.05 -4.25
C HIS A 99 -1.54 7.79 -5.06
N PHE A 100 -2.01 7.96 -6.31
CA PHE A 100 -2.29 6.85 -7.22
C PHE A 100 -1.03 6.02 -7.48
N ASN A 101 0.09 6.66 -7.84
CA ASN A 101 1.36 5.98 -8.08
C ASN A 101 1.85 5.24 -6.83
N LYS A 102 1.73 5.85 -5.64
CA LYS A 102 2.07 5.18 -4.39
C LYS A 102 1.22 3.92 -4.20
N THR A 103 -0.08 4.01 -4.42
CA THR A 103 -1.00 2.87 -4.26
C THR A 103 -0.73 1.77 -5.28
N THR A 104 -0.34 2.10 -6.53
CA THR A 104 0.08 1.09 -7.52
C THR A 104 1.32 0.31 -7.11
N LEU A 105 2.24 0.92 -6.37
CA LEU A 105 3.44 0.23 -5.84
C LEU A 105 3.11 -0.73 -4.68
N GLU A 106 1.96 -0.56 -4.04
CA GLU A 106 1.48 -1.42 -2.93
C GLU A 106 0.70 -2.65 -3.45
N VAL A 107 0.35 -2.70 -4.74
CA VAL A 107 -0.32 -3.86 -5.37
C VAL A 107 0.72 -4.88 -5.82
N LYS A 108 0.75 -6.03 -5.15
CA LYS A 108 1.60 -7.15 -5.55
C LYS A 108 1.10 -7.75 -6.87
N ASP A 109 2.01 -7.98 -7.81
CA ASP A 109 1.73 -8.59 -9.13
C ASP A 109 0.71 -7.82 -10.00
N LEU A 110 0.74 -6.48 -9.97
CA LEU A 110 -0.11 -5.65 -10.81
C LEU A 110 0.15 -5.92 -12.29
N ASN A 111 -0.87 -6.40 -13.01
CA ASN A 111 -0.83 -6.53 -14.46
C ASN A 111 -0.75 -5.15 -15.12
N GLU A 112 0.25 -4.95 -15.98
CA GLU A 112 0.48 -3.70 -16.72
C GLU A 112 -0.74 -3.29 -17.56
N ASP A 113 -1.46 -4.24 -18.18
CA ASP A 113 -2.69 -3.96 -18.92
C ASP A 113 -3.79 -3.39 -18.02
N ILE A 114 -3.87 -3.87 -16.76
CA ILE A 114 -4.82 -3.35 -15.78
C ILE A 114 -4.41 -1.95 -15.36
N ALA A 115 -3.12 -1.72 -15.09
CA ALA A 115 -2.61 -0.39 -14.75
C ALA A 115 -2.87 0.63 -15.87
N ILE A 116 -2.60 0.26 -17.12
CA ILE A 116 -2.86 1.08 -18.31
C ILE A 116 -4.37 1.32 -18.48
N SER A 117 -5.21 0.31 -18.30
CA SER A 117 -6.67 0.45 -18.39
C SER A 117 -7.22 1.43 -17.35
N ILE A 118 -6.74 1.35 -16.11
CA ILE A 118 -7.13 2.27 -15.03
C ILE A 118 -6.63 3.69 -15.33
N MET A 119 -5.38 3.84 -15.78
CA MET A 119 -4.84 5.14 -16.17
C MET A 119 -5.62 5.75 -17.34
N LYS A 120 -5.93 4.96 -18.38
CA LYS A 120 -6.78 5.41 -19.50
C LYS A 120 -8.15 5.84 -19.01
N ARG A 121 -8.77 5.10 -18.08
CA ARG A 121 -10.06 5.47 -17.49
C ARG A 121 -9.98 6.76 -16.68
N ILE A 122 -8.89 7.00 -15.94
CA ILE A 122 -8.65 8.26 -15.23
C ILE A 122 -8.50 9.41 -16.25
N LEU A 123 -7.70 9.22 -17.30
CA LEU A 123 -7.47 10.22 -18.35
C LEU A 123 -8.75 10.52 -19.16
N MET A 124 -9.53 9.50 -19.52
CA MET A 124 -10.82 9.68 -20.18
C MET A 124 -11.79 10.44 -19.27
N LYS A 125 -11.79 10.15 -17.97
CA LYS A 125 -12.59 10.94 -17.02
C LYS A 125 -12.13 12.40 -16.94
N ILE A 126 -10.84 12.70 -17.08
CA ILE A 126 -10.35 14.08 -17.19
C ILE A 126 -10.87 14.76 -18.46
N GLU A 127 -10.99 14.01 -19.55
CA GLU A 127 -11.42 14.52 -20.85
C GLU A 127 -12.95 14.65 -20.96
N GLU A 128 -13.71 13.78 -20.29
CA GLU A 128 -15.17 13.65 -20.44
C GLU A 128 -16.00 14.15 -19.25
N GLU A 129 -15.52 14.12 -18.00
CA GLU A 129 -16.34 14.48 -16.82
C GLU A 129 -15.59 15.30 -15.75
N GLU A 130 -16.21 16.41 -15.32
CA GLU A 130 -15.74 17.45 -14.39
C GLU A 130 -15.30 17.01 -12.96
N TYR A 131 -14.95 15.74 -12.72
CA TYR A 131 -14.56 15.25 -11.39
C TYR A 131 -13.14 15.62 -10.97
N LEU A 132 -12.27 16.02 -11.91
CA LEU A 132 -10.97 16.59 -11.60
C LEU A 132 -11.01 18.09 -11.88
N ARG A 133 -10.71 18.92 -10.87
CA ARG A 133 -10.67 20.37 -11.05
C ARG A 133 -9.60 20.71 -12.08
N HIS A 134 -10.01 21.39 -13.15
CA HIS A 134 -9.07 22.07 -14.02
C HIS A 134 -8.16 22.97 -13.18
N PRO A 135 -6.84 22.99 -13.44
CA PRO A 135 -5.93 23.93 -12.78
C PRO A 135 -6.48 25.35 -12.89
N SER A 136 -6.33 26.11 -11.80
CA SER A 136 -6.83 27.48 -11.72
C SER A 136 -6.35 28.31 -12.92
N SER A 137 -7.26 29.13 -13.47
CA SER A 137 -6.92 30.07 -14.54
C SER A 137 -5.74 30.95 -14.13
N MET A 138 -4.86 31.26 -15.09
CA MET A 138 -3.68 32.09 -14.85
C MET A 138 -4.06 33.44 -14.24
N LYS A 139 -3.29 33.88 -13.25
CA LYS A 139 -3.41 35.23 -12.66
C LYS A 139 -2.86 36.34 -13.57
N ALA A 140 -2.18 35.97 -14.66
CA ALA A 140 -1.53 36.91 -15.56
C ALA A 140 -2.55 37.68 -16.41
N SER A 141 -2.35 39.00 -16.51
CA SER A 141 -3.22 39.88 -17.29
C SER A 141 -3.29 39.43 -18.76
N PRO A 142 -4.48 39.46 -19.39
CA PRO A 142 -4.63 39.18 -20.83
C PRO A 142 -3.72 39.99 -21.75
N ARG A 143 -3.14 41.10 -21.26
CA ARG A 143 -2.20 41.95 -21.99
C ARG A 143 -0.78 41.38 -22.10
N SER A 144 -0.40 40.43 -21.24
CA SER A 144 0.93 39.81 -21.26
C SER A 144 0.96 38.47 -22.01
N HIS A 145 -0.14 38.10 -22.67
CA HIS A 145 -0.29 36.83 -23.37
C HIS A 145 0.31 36.90 -24.78
N ASP A 146 1.37 36.11 -25.03
CA ASP A 146 1.88 35.89 -26.38
C ASP A 146 0.89 35.04 -27.21
N ARG A 147 0.18 35.69 -28.14
CA ARG A 147 -0.81 35.07 -29.03
C ARG A 147 -0.27 33.92 -29.88
N LYS A 148 1.06 33.82 -30.07
CA LYS A 148 1.67 32.73 -30.85
C LYS A 148 1.79 31.42 -30.06
N LYS A 149 1.70 31.45 -28.73
CA LYS A 149 1.88 30.27 -27.88
C LYS A 149 0.54 29.71 -27.44
N TYR A 150 0.04 28.68 -28.14
CA TYR A 150 -1.21 27.98 -27.81
C TYR A 150 -0.97 26.80 -26.87
N CYS A 151 -1.69 26.76 -25.75
CA CYS A 151 -1.70 25.59 -24.86
C CYS A 151 -2.99 24.79 -25.06
N ARG A 152 -2.86 23.57 -25.59
CA ARG A 152 -3.99 22.65 -25.82
C ARG A 152 -4.72 22.26 -24.53
N PHE A 153 -4.01 22.24 -23.41
CA PHE A 153 -4.58 21.87 -22.10
C PHE A 153 -5.49 22.96 -21.51
N HIS A 154 -5.20 24.24 -21.78
CA HIS A 154 -6.01 25.37 -21.32
C HIS A 154 -6.95 25.95 -22.38
N TYR A 155 -6.89 25.41 -23.61
CA TYR A 155 -7.62 25.93 -24.75
C TYR A 155 -7.42 27.45 -24.95
N ASN A 156 -6.23 27.95 -24.60
CA ASN A 156 -5.93 29.38 -24.58
C ASN A 156 -4.51 29.69 -25.09
N HIS A 157 -4.29 30.95 -25.46
CA HIS A 157 -3.01 31.47 -25.93
C HIS A 157 -2.28 32.26 -24.82
N GLY A 158 -0.95 32.33 -24.88
CA GLY A 158 -0.17 33.29 -24.09
C GLY A 158 0.72 32.77 -22.99
N HIS A 159 1.18 31.52 -23.05
CA HIS A 159 1.95 30.90 -21.97
C HIS A 159 3.46 30.93 -22.24
N ASP A 160 4.27 31.22 -21.21
CA ASP A 160 5.68 30.78 -21.21
C ASP A 160 5.74 29.45 -20.47
N THR A 161 6.20 28.40 -21.15
CA THR A 161 6.48 27.11 -20.53
C THR A 161 7.94 27.11 -20.12
N GLU A 162 8.22 27.54 -18.91
CA GLU A 162 9.36 27.02 -18.15
C GLU A 162 8.96 25.72 -17.45
#